data_AF-A0A9K3H1V6-F1
#
_entry.id   AF-A0A9K3H1V6-F1
#
_cell.length_a   1.000
_cell.length_b   1.000
_cell.length_c   1.000
_cell.angle_alpha   90.00
_cell.angle_beta   90.00
_cell.angle_gamma   90.00
#
_symmetry.space_group_name_H-M   'P 1'
#
loop_
_entity.id
_entity.type
_entity.pdbx_description
1 polymer ?
#
loop_
_entity_poly.entity_id
_entity_poly.type
_entity_poly.pdbx_seq_one_letter_code
_entity_poly.pdbx_strand_id
1 'polypeptide(L)'
;MVGHPKFLKNPLYIGGISYMGLVTPIITMKVYEAQYLYAKISFMGIQGYILGSPLTDKFMDFNSRLEYSHRMALISNDIYESAIRHCRGNYVNIDTANPLCAHSLQRYKQVSI
;
A
#
# COMPACT_ATOMS: atom_id res chain seq x y z
N MET A 1 23.26 15.66 -5.12
CA MET A 1 23.05 17.10 -5.40
C MET A 1 24.32 17.94 -5.43
N VAL A 2 25.43 17.50 -4.80
CA VAL A 2 26.74 18.19 -4.88
C VAL A 2 27.22 18.38 -6.33
N GLY A 3 26.95 17.42 -7.23
CA GLY A 3 27.23 17.54 -8.66
C GLY A 3 26.22 18.37 -9.48
N HIS A 4 25.12 18.85 -8.87
CA HIS A 4 24.06 19.60 -9.55
C HIS A 4 23.53 20.77 -8.69
N PRO A 5 24.37 21.80 -8.43
CA PRO A 5 24.03 22.90 -7.52
C PRO A 5 22.84 23.75 -7.99
N LYS A 6 22.53 23.76 -9.29
CA LYS A 6 21.39 24.50 -9.84
C LYS A 6 20.02 24.07 -9.31
N PHE A 7 19.89 22.82 -8.85
CA PHE A 7 18.63 22.29 -8.31
C PHE A 7 18.47 22.51 -6.81
N LEU A 8 19.48 23.07 -6.15
CA LEU A 8 19.47 23.23 -4.69
C LEU A 8 18.20 23.95 -4.26
N LYS A 9 17.83 25.09 -4.87
CA LYS A 9 16.68 25.89 -4.44
C LYS A 9 15.31 25.39 -4.91
N ASN A 10 15.25 24.27 -5.63
CA ASN A 10 13.98 23.80 -6.18
C ASN A 10 13.13 23.13 -5.08
N PRO A 11 11.80 23.27 -5.13
CA PRO A 11 10.91 22.42 -4.34
C PRO A 11 11.18 20.95 -4.64
N LEU A 12 11.37 20.15 -3.59
CA LEU A 12 11.60 18.71 -3.72
C LEU A 12 10.32 17.94 -3.43
N TYR A 13 9.95 17.06 -4.36
CA TYR A 13 8.89 16.08 -4.18
C TYR A 13 9.46 14.68 -4.43
N ILE A 14 9.08 13.70 -3.61
CA ILE A 14 9.52 12.32 -3.76
C ILE A 14 8.35 11.47 -4.24
N GLY A 15 8.48 10.85 -5.40
CA GLY A 15 7.46 9.98 -5.97
C GLY A 15 7.73 8.50 -5.65
N GLY A 16 6.67 7.71 -5.54
CA GLY A 16 6.73 6.25 -5.47
C GLY A 16 5.52 5.60 -6.13
N ILE A 17 5.69 4.41 -6.69
CA ILE A 17 4.59 3.58 -7.21
C ILE A 17 4.68 2.16 -6.63
N SER A 18 3.55 1.49 -6.45
CA SER A 18 3.49 0.08 -6.04
C SER A 18 4.25 -0.15 -4.72
N TYR A 19 5.28 -1.01 -4.71
CA TYR A 19 6.08 -1.33 -3.53
C TYR A 19 6.77 -0.11 -2.89
N MET A 20 6.96 0.97 -3.65
CA MET A 20 7.53 2.22 -3.11
C MET A 20 6.63 2.87 -2.06
N GLY A 21 5.37 2.45 -1.89
CA GLY A 21 4.54 2.85 -0.76
C GLY A 21 5.17 2.54 0.60
N LEU A 22 6.08 1.56 0.68
CA LEU A 22 6.85 1.26 1.90
C LEU A 22 8.13 2.09 2.00
N VAL A 23 8.78 2.37 0.87
CA VAL A 23 10.13 2.97 0.83
C VAL A 23 10.06 4.49 0.82
N THR A 24 9.23 5.07 -0.04
CA THR A 24 9.14 6.52 -0.25
C THR A 24 8.81 7.29 1.04
N PRO A 25 7.88 6.86 1.91
CA PRO A 25 7.64 7.54 3.18
C PRO A 25 8.86 7.54 4.11
N ILE A 26 9.60 6.42 4.18
CA ILE A 26 10.81 6.31 5.02
C ILE A 26 11.90 7.27 4.53
N ILE A 27 12.16 7.29 3.22
CA ILE A 27 13.16 8.20 2.63
C ILE A 27 12.75 9.66 2.83
N THR A 28 11.47 9.98 2.61
CA THR A 28 10.92 11.32 2.83
C THR A 28 11.12 11.76 4.28
N MET A 29 10.82 10.89 5.25
CA MET A 29 11.04 11.17 6.66
C MET A 29 12.52 11.44 6.95
N LYS A 30 13.43 10.61 6.42
CA LYS A 30 14.87 10.81 6.62
C LYS A 30 15.39 12.11 6.03
N VAL A 31 14.90 12.50 4.85
CA VAL A 31 15.23 13.80 4.24
C VAL A 31 14.71 14.96 5.10
N TYR A 32 13.47 14.86 5.58
CA TYR A 32 12.86 15.86 6.45
C TYR A 32 13.60 16.01 7.80
N GLU A 33 13.89 14.91 8.49
CA GLU A 33 14.67 14.88 9.73
C GLU A 33 16.07 15.48 9.54
N ALA A 34 16.75 15.11 8.45
CA ALA A 34 18.09 15.63 8.14
C ALA A 34 18.06 17.15 7.89
N GLN A 35 17.01 17.67 7.24
CA GLN A 35 16.83 19.09 7.05
C GLN A 35 16.60 19.83 8.37
N TYR A 36 15.80 19.26 9.27
CA TYR A 36 15.52 19.83 10.59
C TYR A 36 16.76 19.87 11.49
N LEU A 37 17.51 18.76 11.57
CA LEU A 37 18.66 18.62 12.47
C LEU A 37 19.91 19.33 11.95
N TYR A 38 20.12 19.32 10.64
CA TYR A 38 21.29 19.91 10.00
C TYR A 38 20.83 21.08 9.16
N ALA A 39 20.60 22.23 9.80
CA ALA A 39 20.34 23.53 9.16
C ALA A 39 21.42 23.96 8.12
N LYS A 40 22.44 23.13 7.88
CA LYS A 40 23.52 23.26 6.90
C LYS A 40 23.44 22.30 5.70
N ILE A 41 22.54 21.31 5.65
CA ILE A 41 22.28 20.56 4.41
C ILE A 41 21.31 21.39 3.55
N SER A 42 21.84 22.54 3.15
CA SER A 42 21.49 23.37 2.01
C SER A 42 20.40 22.79 1.10
N PHE A 43 19.21 23.39 1.23
CA PHE A 43 18.25 23.72 0.18
C PHE A 43 17.27 22.68 -0.37
N MET A 44 17.31 21.39 -0.04
CA MET A 44 16.25 20.49 -0.50
C MET A 44 14.92 20.84 0.19
N GLY A 45 14.16 21.79 -0.36
CA GLY A 45 12.90 22.27 0.20
C GLY A 45 11.83 21.21 0.01
N ILE A 46 11.90 20.13 0.79
CA ILE A 46 10.95 19.02 0.70
C ILE A 46 9.55 19.56 0.97
N GLN A 47 8.68 19.41 -0.04
CA GLN A 47 7.28 19.82 0.05
C GLN A 47 6.36 18.65 0.35
N GLY A 48 6.82 17.43 0.03
CA GLY A 48 6.08 16.21 0.32
C GLY A 48 6.48 15.07 -0.59
N TYR A 49 5.61 14.05 -0.62
CA TYR A 49 5.78 12.87 -1.44
C TYR A 49 4.43 12.47 -2.05
N ILE A 50 4.48 11.72 -3.15
CA ILE A 50 3.29 11.24 -3.86
C ILE A 50 3.44 9.73 -4.08
N LEU A 51 2.35 9.00 -3.83
CA LEU A 51 2.29 7.56 -4.01
C LEU A 51 1.22 7.19 -5.03
N GLY A 52 1.60 6.47 -6.08
CA GLY A 52 0.68 5.87 -7.04
C GLY A 52 0.44 4.40 -6.72
N SER A 53 -0.82 3.99 -6.55
CA SER A 53 -1.23 2.61 -6.23
C SER A 53 -0.30 1.91 -5.22
N PRO A 54 -0.02 2.52 -4.06
CA PRO A 54 1.01 2.02 -3.15
C PRO A 54 0.60 0.74 -2.43
N LEU A 55 1.59 -0.07 -2.07
CA LEU A 55 1.50 -0.96 -0.93
C LEU A 55 1.84 -0.16 0.34
N THR A 56 0.89 -0.03 1.26
CA THR A 56 0.99 0.73 2.52
C THR A 56 0.86 -0.17 3.73
N ASP A 57 -0.15 -1.04 3.75
CA ASP A 57 -0.40 -2.00 4.82
C ASP A 57 -0.86 -3.31 4.19
N LYS A 58 -0.06 -4.36 4.35
CA LYS A 58 -0.34 -5.64 3.69
C LYS A 58 -1.71 -6.18 4.08
N PHE A 59 -2.11 -6.05 5.35
CA PHE A 59 -3.39 -6.59 5.78
C PHE A 59 -4.53 -5.84 5.10
N MET A 60 -4.60 -4.52 5.23
CA MET A 60 -5.65 -3.69 4.64
C MET A 60 -5.66 -3.73 3.11
N ASP A 61 -4.50 -3.62 2.47
CA ASP A 61 -4.39 -3.55 1.01
C ASP A 61 -4.79 -4.87 0.34
N PHE A 62 -4.43 -6.01 0.91
CA PHE A 62 -4.85 -7.31 0.36
C PHE A 62 -6.29 -7.65 0.77
N ASN A 63 -6.74 -7.25 1.96
CA ASN A 63 -8.09 -7.54 2.44
C ASN A 63 -9.16 -6.77 1.64
N SER A 64 -8.87 -5.53 1.25
CA SER A 64 -9.76 -4.71 0.40
C SER A 64 -9.99 -5.28 -1.00
N ARG A 65 -9.13 -6.19 -1.49
CA ARG A 65 -9.25 -6.79 -2.83
C ARG A 65 -10.49 -7.64 -3.00
N LEU A 66 -10.99 -8.27 -1.93
CA LEU A 66 -12.24 -9.03 -2.00
C LEU A 66 -13.41 -8.11 -2.40
N GLU A 67 -13.52 -6.97 -1.71
CA GLU A 67 -14.57 -5.99 -1.97
C GLU A 67 -14.40 -5.30 -3.32
N TYR A 68 -13.16 -4.93 -3.68
CA TYR A 68 -12.86 -4.40 -5.01
C TYR A 68 -13.30 -5.38 -6.11
N SER A 69 -12.97 -6.66 -5.98
CA SER A 69 -13.31 -7.68 -6.98
C SER A 69 -14.82 -7.84 -7.12
N HIS A 70 -15.57 -7.77 -6.03
CA HIS A 70 -17.03 -7.82 -6.07
C HIS A 70 -17.65 -6.59 -6.74
N ARG A 71 -17.22 -5.38 -6.33
CA ARG A 71 -17.71 -4.12 -6.89
C ARG A 71 -17.40 -3.94 -8.39
N MET A 72 -16.30 -4.56 -8.85
CA MET A 72 -15.91 -4.57 -10.25
C MET A 72 -16.47 -5.76 -11.05
N ALA A 73 -17.38 -6.54 -10.45
CA ALA A 73 -18.00 -7.72 -11.06
C ALA A 73 -17.00 -8.80 -11.53
N LEU A 74 -15.84 -8.90 -10.88
CA LEU A 74 -14.81 -9.93 -11.14
C LEU A 74 -15.12 -11.25 -10.43
N ILE A 75 -15.93 -11.20 -9.36
CA ILE A 75 -16.43 -12.37 -8.63
C ILE A 75 -17.94 -12.32 -8.47
N SER A 76 -18.57 -13.47 -8.36
CA SER A 76 -20.01 -13.60 -8.15
C SER A 76 -20.43 -13.26 -6.71
N ASN A 77 -21.70 -12.91 -6.54
CA ASN A 77 -22.29 -12.63 -5.22
C ASN A 77 -22.11 -13.80 -4.24
N ASP A 78 -22.24 -15.05 -4.70
CA ASP A 78 -22.11 -16.21 -3.82
C ASP A 78 -20.70 -16.38 -3.25
N ILE A 79 -19.66 -16.05 -4.03
CA ILE A 79 -18.26 -16.08 -3.56
C ILE A 79 -18.05 -14.97 -2.52
N TYR A 80 -18.51 -13.76 -2.82
CA TYR A 80 -18.39 -12.61 -1.93
C TYR A 80 -19.11 -12.84 -0.60
N GLU A 81 -20.39 -13.22 -0.63
CA GLU A 81 -21.20 -13.46 0.57
C GLU A 81 -20.66 -14.61 1.42
N SER A 82 -20.15 -15.67 0.79
CA SER A 82 -19.52 -16.78 1.51
C SER A 82 -18.28 -16.32 2.28
N ALA A 83 -17.42 -15.51 1.67
CA ALA A 83 -16.24 -14.97 2.33
C ALA A 83 -16.62 -14.03 3.48
N ILE A 84 -17.55 -13.10 3.25
CA ILE A 84 -18.04 -12.14 4.28
C ILE A 84 -18.59 -12.89 5.50
N ARG A 85 -19.41 -13.92 5.27
CA ARG A 85 -20.07 -14.70 6.32
C ARG A 85 -19.08 -15.49 7.19
N HIS A 86 -18.09 -16.13 6.56
CA HIS A 86 -17.24 -17.10 7.25
C HIS A 86 -15.91 -16.51 7.76
N CYS A 87 -15.40 -15.45 7.15
CA CYS A 87 -14.03 -14.96 7.41
C CYS A 87 -13.94 -13.67 8.24
N ARG A 88 -15.07 -13.03 8.58
CA ARG A 88 -15.15 -11.91 9.54
C ARG A 88 -14.12 -10.78 9.28
N GLY A 89 -13.93 -10.42 8.01
CA GLY A 89 -13.02 -9.33 7.65
C GLY A 89 -11.54 -9.70 7.57
N ASN A 90 -11.16 -10.97 7.68
CA ASN A 90 -9.80 -11.45 7.44
C ASN A 90 -9.78 -12.40 6.24
N TYR A 91 -9.57 -11.85 5.05
CA TYR A 91 -9.55 -12.58 3.77
C TYR A 91 -8.14 -12.92 3.29
N VAL A 92 -7.12 -12.53 4.06
CA VAL A 92 -5.70 -12.65 3.68
C VAL A 92 -5.05 -13.80 4.44
N ASN A 93 -5.26 -13.87 5.75
CA ASN A 93 -4.68 -14.89 6.60
C ASN A 93 -5.68 -16.05 6.76
N ILE A 94 -5.36 -17.20 6.18
CA ILE A 94 -6.20 -18.39 6.29
C ILE A 94 -6.10 -18.93 7.72
N ASP A 95 -7.21 -18.87 8.44
CA ASP A 95 -7.36 -19.54 9.72
C ASP A 95 -7.72 -21.03 9.47
N THR A 96 -6.76 -21.92 9.70
CA THR A 96 -6.96 -23.37 9.54
C THR A 96 -7.93 -23.97 10.55
N ALA A 97 -8.20 -23.28 11.67
CA ALA A 97 -9.23 -23.69 12.62
C ALA A 97 -10.65 -23.36 12.16
N ASN A 98 -10.80 -22.53 11.12
CA ASN A 98 -12.08 -22.18 10.51
C ASN A 98 -12.17 -22.76 9.07
N PRO A 99 -12.57 -24.04 8.93
CA PRO A 99 -12.61 -24.70 7.62
C PRO A 99 -13.59 -24.04 6.65
N LEU A 100 -14.66 -23.41 7.15
CA LEU A 100 -15.63 -22.68 6.33
C LEU A 100 -15.01 -21.43 5.69
N CYS A 101 -14.20 -20.69 6.46
CA CYS A 101 -13.44 -19.57 5.91
C CYS A 101 -12.38 -20.05 4.92
N ALA A 102 -11.60 -21.08 5.28
CA ALA A 102 -10.57 -21.63 4.39
C ALA A 102 -11.15 -22.06 3.03
N HIS A 103 -12.28 -22.76 3.04
CA HIS A 103 -12.99 -23.14 1.82
C HIS A 103 -13.51 -21.92 1.04
N SER A 104 -14.07 -20.92 1.73
CA SER A 104 -14.54 -19.68 1.08
C SER A 104 -13.39 -18.93 0.38
N LEU A 105 -12.23 -18.82 1.04
CA LEU A 105 -11.05 -18.18 0.47
C LEU A 105 -10.42 -19.01 -0.65
N GLN A 106 -10.50 -20.33 -0.58
CA GLN A 106 -10.07 -21.19 -1.68
C GLN A 106 -10.91 -20.95 -2.95
N ARG A 107 -12.24 -20.86 -2.82
CA ARG A 107 -13.14 -20.52 -3.94
C ARG A 107 -12.81 -19.15 -4.52
N TYR A 108 -12.60 -18.14 -3.67
CA TYR A 108 -12.18 -16.82 -4.10
C TYR A 108 -10.85 -16.88 -4.89
N LYS A 109 -9.83 -17.58 -4.39
CA LYS A 109 -8.52 -17.71 -5.06
C LYS A 109 -8.56 -18.40 -6.42
N GLN A 110 -9.55 -19.27 -6.68
CA GLN A 110 -9.67 -19.95 -7.98
C GLN A 110 -10.12 -19.03 -9.11
N VAL A 111 -10.83 -17.94 -8.77
CA VAL A 111 -11.38 -16.98 -9.74
C VAL A 111 -10.72 -15.61 -9.67
N SER A 112 -9.93 -15.37 -8.63
CA SER A 112 -9.16 -14.13 -8.47
C SER A 112 -8.07 -14.06 -9.52
N ILE A 113 -7.93 -12.89 -10.13
CA ILE A 113 -6.86 -12.53 -11.08
C ILE A 113 -5.59 -12.17 -10.31
#